data_AF-A6RHM8-F1
#
_entry.id   AF-A6RHM8-F1
#
_cell.length_a   1.000
_cell.length_b   1.000
_cell.length_c   1.000
_cell.angle_alpha   90.00
_cell.angle_beta   90.00
_cell.angle_gamma   90.00
#
_symmetry.space_group_name_H-M   'P 1'
#
loop_
_entity.id
_entity.type
_entity.pdbx_description
1 polymer ?
#
loop_
_entity_poly.entity_id
_entity_poly.type
_entity_poly.pdbx_seq_one_letter_code
_entity_poly.pdbx_strand_id
1 'polypeptide(L)'
;MAPRNVSLIAYRNAASQRAHFAIFVPTASDQDRGTMIHVVGAPMAGYRLEFKRNYAINLTLQLYTRLAIGQIDSQHIVPDSDPQAPLVTDSSPKCAIEVAATQIPPPAISQNFLAPVNNTTNRRCQEWTMDYVHRLVHHQYLNENAIQIVQSARDPPNHGVGLNPVGGGRGRGRAHIHRKQQTQAHSLDKDPDISLNQEASFEAEKKTSR
;
A
#
# COMPACT_ATOMS: atom_id res chain seq x y z
N MET A 1 -0.74 29.59 -4.13
CA MET A 1 -1.26 28.85 -2.96
C MET A 1 -0.08 28.17 -2.29
N ALA A 2 -0.13 27.88 -0.99
CA ALA A 2 1.01 27.25 -0.28
C ALA A 2 1.30 25.82 -0.81
N PRO A 3 2.55 25.34 -0.78
CA PRO A 3 2.87 23.94 -1.09
C PRO A 3 2.12 22.94 -0.20
N ARG A 4 1.96 21.71 -0.68
CA ARG A 4 1.28 20.62 0.06
C ARG A 4 2.30 19.62 0.58
N ASN A 5 2.20 19.26 1.85
CA ASN A 5 2.97 18.18 2.47
C ASN A 5 2.49 16.83 1.91
N VAL A 6 3.28 16.24 1.01
CA VAL A 6 2.96 14.96 0.37
C VAL A 6 3.51 13.82 1.22
N SER A 7 2.72 12.75 1.34
CA SER A 7 3.07 11.56 2.13
C SER A 7 3.03 10.28 1.30
N LEU A 8 3.93 9.36 1.61
CA LEU A 8 3.72 7.94 1.31
C LEU A 8 2.76 7.36 2.35
N ILE A 9 1.74 6.65 1.87
CA ILE A 9 0.86 5.81 2.66
C ILE A 9 1.23 4.35 2.36
N ALA A 10 1.57 3.60 3.40
CA ALA A 10 1.83 2.17 3.30
C ALA A 10 0.78 1.40 4.11
N TYR A 11 -0.18 0.79 3.42
CA TYR A 11 -1.23 -0.04 4.01
C TYR A 11 -0.71 -1.45 4.28
N ARG A 12 -0.93 -1.99 5.48
CA ARG A 12 -0.56 -3.38 5.82
C ARG A 12 -1.42 -3.91 6.96
N ASN A 13 -2.18 -4.98 6.69
CA ASN A 13 -3.03 -5.62 7.70
C ASN A 13 -2.27 -6.65 8.56
N ALA A 14 -1.22 -7.29 8.02
CA ALA A 14 -0.40 -8.26 8.74
C ALA A 14 1.07 -8.20 8.32
N ALA A 15 2.00 -8.48 9.23
CA ALA A 15 3.45 -8.38 8.98
C ALA A 15 3.99 -9.33 7.88
N SER A 16 3.27 -10.41 7.56
CA SER A 16 3.60 -11.34 6.47
C SER A 16 3.08 -10.89 5.09
N GLN A 17 2.14 -9.95 5.05
CA GLN A 17 1.60 -9.40 3.81
C GLN A 17 2.47 -8.26 3.30
N ARG A 18 2.59 -8.18 1.98
CA ARG A 18 3.22 -7.05 1.27
C ARG A 18 2.41 -5.77 1.52
N ALA A 19 3.08 -4.65 1.81
CA ALA A 19 2.40 -3.38 1.95
C ALA A 19 1.94 -2.83 0.59
N HIS A 20 0.72 -2.29 0.55
CA HIS A 20 0.24 -1.52 -0.60
C HIS A 20 0.65 -0.05 -0.45
N PHE A 21 1.28 0.50 -1.49
CA PHE A 21 1.81 1.86 -1.48
C PHE A 21 0.92 2.82 -2.27
N ALA A 22 0.71 4.01 -1.70
CA ALA A 22 0.04 5.12 -2.35
C ALA A 22 0.73 6.44 -2.02
N ILE A 23 0.75 7.37 -2.96
CA ILE A 23 1.15 8.76 -2.71
C ILE A 23 -0.11 9.56 -2.37
N PHE A 24 -0.10 10.26 -1.24
CA PHE A 24 -1.22 11.05 -0.75
C PHE A 24 -0.88 12.54 -0.73
N VAL A 25 -1.76 13.33 -1.34
CA VAL A 25 -1.62 14.78 -1.52
C VAL A 25 -2.83 15.45 -0.85
N PRO A 26 -2.66 16.10 0.32
CA PRO A 26 -3.77 16.67 1.08
C PRO A 26 -4.33 17.97 0.47
N THR A 27 -5.55 18.34 0.86
CA THR A 27 -6.10 19.67 0.59
C THR A 27 -5.37 20.74 1.41
N ALA A 28 -5.58 22.04 1.14
CA ALA A 28 -4.98 23.09 1.98
C ALA A 28 -5.62 23.18 3.36
N SER A 29 -6.91 22.85 3.46
CA SER A 29 -7.73 22.99 4.66
C SER A 29 -7.78 21.74 5.53
N ASP A 30 -7.46 20.55 4.99
CA ASP A 30 -7.59 19.27 5.67
C ASP A 30 -6.40 18.35 5.30
N GLN A 31 -5.57 18.01 6.28
CA GLN A 31 -4.40 17.13 6.10
C GLN A 31 -4.75 15.63 6.06
N ASP A 32 -6.00 15.27 6.32
CA ASP A 32 -6.53 13.91 6.24
C ASP A 32 -7.47 13.70 5.05
N ARG A 33 -7.63 14.70 4.17
CA ARG A 33 -8.46 14.64 2.97
C ARG A 33 -7.68 15.11 1.76
N GLY A 34 -7.84 14.45 0.61
CA GLY A 34 -7.09 14.85 -0.58
C GLY A 34 -7.17 13.86 -1.73
N THR A 35 -6.09 13.79 -2.51
CA THR A 35 -5.94 12.86 -3.63
C THR A 35 -4.96 11.75 -3.28
N MET A 36 -5.38 10.50 -3.50
CA MET A 36 -4.56 9.31 -3.40
C MET A 36 -4.22 8.79 -4.80
N ILE A 37 -2.92 8.68 -5.09
CA ILE A 37 -2.36 8.23 -6.36
C ILE A 37 -1.67 6.89 -6.14
N HIS A 38 -2.17 5.82 -6.77
CA HIS A 38 -1.68 4.46 -6.55
C HIS A 38 -1.95 3.53 -7.73
N VAL A 39 -1.31 2.36 -7.76
CA VAL A 39 -1.68 1.27 -8.66
C VAL A 39 -2.33 0.12 -7.89
N VAL A 40 -3.55 -0.25 -8.27
CA VAL A 40 -4.34 -1.31 -7.63
C VAL A 40 -4.34 -2.54 -8.52
N GLY A 41 -4.19 -3.71 -7.90
CA GLY A 41 -4.16 -4.99 -8.60
C GLY A 41 -3.38 -6.05 -7.83
N ALA A 42 -3.09 -7.15 -8.51
CA ALA A 42 -2.35 -8.29 -7.97
C ALA A 42 -1.49 -8.91 -9.08
N PRO A 43 -0.38 -9.61 -8.74
CA PRO A 43 0.52 -10.18 -9.75
C PRO A 43 -0.17 -11.09 -10.78
N MET A 44 -1.25 -11.78 -10.39
CA MET A 44 -1.99 -12.71 -11.26
C MET A 44 -2.98 -12.01 -12.20
N ALA A 45 -3.47 -10.82 -11.84
CA ALA A 45 -4.48 -10.07 -12.59
C ALA A 45 -3.91 -8.81 -13.29
N GLY A 46 -2.66 -8.45 -12.99
CA GLY A 46 -2.06 -7.18 -13.37
C GLY A 46 -2.51 -6.04 -12.46
N TYR A 47 -2.06 -4.83 -12.79
CA TYR A 47 -2.33 -3.61 -12.02
C TYR A 47 -2.84 -2.50 -12.93
N ARG A 48 -3.62 -1.57 -12.36
CA ARG A 48 -4.11 -0.35 -13.02
C ARG A 48 -3.81 0.87 -12.17
N LEU A 49 -3.54 2.02 -12.80
CA LEU A 49 -3.42 3.31 -12.14
C LEU A 49 -4.80 3.84 -11.74
N GLU A 50 -4.93 4.32 -10.52
CA GLU A 50 -6.12 4.97 -9.98
C GLU A 50 -5.76 6.28 -9.27
N PHE A 51 -6.64 7.26 -9.41
CA PHE A 51 -6.68 8.51 -8.67
C PHE A 51 -7.97 8.54 -7.84
N LYS A 52 -7.87 8.44 -6.51
CA LYS A 52 -9.00 8.63 -5.60
C LYS A 52 -9.00 10.07 -5.10
N ARG A 53 -10.03 10.85 -5.44
CA ARG A 53 -10.13 12.29 -5.14
C ARG A 53 -11.22 12.57 -4.11
N ASN A 54 -10.99 13.59 -3.29
CA ASN A 54 -11.71 13.82 -2.03
C ASN A 54 -11.67 12.59 -1.09
N TYR A 55 -10.55 11.84 -1.11
CA TYR A 55 -10.34 10.68 -0.26
C TYR A 55 -9.97 11.12 1.16
N ALA A 56 -10.80 10.75 2.14
CA ALA A 56 -10.56 10.99 3.56
C ALA A 56 -9.86 9.77 4.19
N ILE A 57 -8.55 9.88 4.44
CA ILE A 57 -7.72 8.77 4.94
C ILE A 57 -7.99 8.45 6.41
N ASN A 58 -8.47 9.41 7.21
CA ASN A 58 -8.89 9.17 8.59
C ASN A 58 -10.18 8.34 8.72
N LEU A 59 -10.94 8.16 7.64
CA LEU A 59 -12.15 7.32 7.59
C LEU A 59 -11.87 5.88 7.13
N THR A 60 -10.62 5.52 6.82
CA THR A 60 -10.28 4.14 6.42
C THR A 60 -10.18 3.21 7.62
N LEU A 61 -10.73 2.01 7.50
CA LEU A 61 -10.56 0.94 8.49
C LEU A 61 -9.25 0.15 8.28
N GLN A 62 -8.53 0.38 7.17
CA GLN A 62 -7.28 -0.31 6.87
C GLN A 62 -6.13 0.26 7.71
N LEU A 63 -5.32 -0.62 8.31
CA LEU A 63 -4.11 -0.19 9.02
C LEU A 63 -3.09 0.37 8.02
N TYR A 64 -2.56 1.56 8.32
CA TYR A 64 -1.57 2.24 7.50
C TYR A 64 -0.49 2.94 8.32
N THR A 65 0.67 3.13 7.73
CA THR A 65 1.66 4.12 8.17
C THR A 65 1.69 5.29 7.19
N ARG A 66 1.88 6.51 7.71
CA ARG A 66 2.03 7.75 6.94
C ARG A 66 3.45 8.26 7.13
N LEU A 67 4.18 8.45 6.04
CA LEU A 67 5.54 8.98 6.03
C LEU A 67 5.55 10.23 5.15
N ALA A 68 5.92 11.39 5.71
CA ALA A 68 6.09 12.60 4.92
C ALA A 68 7.30 12.42 3.99
N ILE A 69 7.12 12.67 2.68
CA ILE A 69 8.18 12.49 1.67
C ILE A 69 8.67 13.80 1.07
N GLY A 70 7.94 14.90 1.24
CA GLY A 70 8.35 16.23 0.80
C GLY A 70 7.17 17.19 0.65
N GLN A 71 7.41 18.31 -0.03
CA GLN A 71 6.39 19.27 -0.42
C GLN A 71 6.32 19.37 -1.94
N ILE A 72 5.11 19.50 -2.47
CA ILE A 72 4.86 19.78 -3.89
C ILE A 72 4.16 21.14 -3.99
N ASP A 73 4.61 22.00 -4.91
CA ASP A 73 3.97 23.29 -5.15
C ASP A 73 2.51 23.10 -5.62
N SER A 74 1.60 23.93 -5.12
CA SER A 74 0.17 23.91 -5.50
C SER A 74 -0.05 24.03 -7.00
N GLN A 75 0.83 24.68 -7.77
CA GLN A 75 0.69 24.80 -9.23
C GLN A 75 0.76 23.46 -9.98
N HIS A 76 1.29 22.41 -9.35
CA HIS A 76 1.40 21.07 -9.92
C HIS A 76 0.26 20.12 -9.49
N ILE A 77 -0.69 20.60 -8.68
CA ILE A 77 -1.75 19.82 -8.03
C ILE A 77 -3.12 20.33 -8.50
N VAL A 78 -4.14 19.46 -8.50
CA VAL A 78 -5.53 19.88 -8.73
C VAL A 78 -5.98 20.84 -7.62
N PRO A 79 -6.72 21.93 -7.92
CA PRO A 79 -7.37 22.74 -6.89
C PRO A 79 -8.23 21.90 -5.93
N ASP A 80 -8.36 22.37 -4.69
CA ASP A 80 -9.14 21.65 -3.69
C ASP A 80 -10.61 21.52 -4.12
N SER A 81 -11.14 20.30 -4.02
CA SER A 81 -12.55 20.03 -4.26
C SER A 81 -13.39 20.48 -3.06
N ASP A 82 -14.69 20.71 -3.28
CA ASP A 82 -15.66 20.88 -2.18
C ASP A 82 -15.54 19.69 -1.21
N PRO A 83 -15.35 19.91 0.11
CA PRO A 83 -15.32 18.83 1.09
C PRO A 83 -16.55 17.91 1.06
N GLN A 84 -17.71 18.42 0.64
CA GLN A 84 -18.98 17.69 0.49
C GLN A 84 -19.13 16.97 -0.86
N ALA A 85 -18.19 17.15 -1.80
CA ALA A 85 -18.20 16.41 -3.06
C ALA A 85 -18.06 14.89 -2.80
N PRO A 86 -18.67 14.02 -3.63
CA PRO A 86 -18.48 12.59 -3.48
C PRO A 86 -17.01 12.18 -3.70
N LEU A 87 -16.60 11.09 -3.07
CA LEU A 87 -15.36 10.39 -3.41
C LEU A 87 -15.42 9.93 -4.87
N VAL A 88 -14.46 10.37 -5.70
CA VAL A 88 -14.36 9.95 -7.10
C VAL A 88 -13.11 9.11 -7.29
N THR A 89 -13.25 7.95 -7.92
CA THR A 89 -12.12 7.12 -8.39
C THR A 89 -12.15 7.08 -9.91
N ASP A 90 -11.09 7.55 -10.56
CA ASP A 90 -10.89 7.46 -12.01
C ASP A 90 -9.39 7.29 -12.34
N SER A 91 -9.04 7.16 -13.63
CA SER A 91 -7.66 7.06 -14.11
C SER A 91 -7.25 8.22 -15.04
N SER A 92 -8.06 9.28 -15.09
CA SER A 92 -7.86 10.43 -15.98
C SER A 92 -7.06 11.52 -15.26
N PRO A 93 -5.86 11.89 -15.71
CA PRO A 93 -5.04 12.89 -15.02
C PRO A 93 -5.59 14.31 -15.22
N LYS A 94 -5.50 15.12 -14.16
CA LYS A 94 -6.04 16.50 -14.07
C LYS A 94 -4.97 17.53 -13.65
N CYS A 95 -3.78 17.10 -13.25
CA CYS A 95 -2.66 17.97 -12.88
C CYS A 95 -1.30 17.34 -13.23
N ALA A 96 -0.21 18.12 -13.08
CA ALA A 96 1.14 17.71 -13.50
C ALA A 96 1.65 16.44 -12.81
N ILE A 97 1.38 16.27 -11.51
CA ILE A 97 1.79 15.05 -10.80
C ILE A 97 0.97 13.82 -11.23
N GLU A 98 -0.31 13.98 -11.56
CA GLU A 98 -1.12 12.88 -12.10
C GLU A 98 -0.69 12.52 -13.53
N VAL A 99 -0.29 13.50 -14.36
CA VAL A 99 0.33 13.26 -15.68
C VAL A 99 1.69 12.56 -15.53
N ALA A 100 2.49 12.90 -14.52
CA ALA A 100 3.74 12.19 -14.23
C ALA A 100 3.49 10.71 -13.84
N ALA A 101 2.36 10.40 -13.19
CA ALA A 101 1.97 9.03 -12.87
C ALA A 101 1.60 8.22 -14.13
N THR A 102 0.92 8.81 -15.11
CA THR A 102 0.55 8.08 -16.35
C THR A 102 1.73 7.74 -17.24
N GLN A 103 2.90 8.38 -17.05
CA GLN A 103 4.15 8.06 -17.75
C GLN A 103 4.83 6.78 -17.25
N ILE A 104 4.41 6.22 -16.10
CA ILE A 104 4.97 4.99 -15.55
C ILE A 104 3.96 3.85 -15.76
N PRO A 105 4.27 2.84 -16.61
CA PRO A 105 3.34 1.76 -16.87
C PRO A 105 3.06 0.97 -15.59
N PRO A 106 1.79 0.72 -15.21
CA PRO A 106 1.46 -0.18 -14.11
C PRO A 106 2.08 -1.57 -14.32
N PRO A 107 2.45 -2.29 -13.24
CA PRO A 107 3.01 -3.62 -13.38
C PRO A 107 2.08 -4.57 -14.15
N ALA A 108 2.64 -5.29 -15.13
CA ALA A 108 1.93 -6.28 -15.92
C ALA A 108 1.61 -7.55 -15.10
N ILE A 109 0.82 -8.46 -15.68
CA ILE A 109 0.60 -9.80 -15.13
C ILE A 109 1.96 -10.52 -15.04
N SER A 110 2.29 -11.04 -13.87
CA SER A 110 3.54 -11.76 -13.62
C SER A 110 3.45 -13.19 -14.14
N GLN A 111 4.30 -13.51 -15.12
CA GLN A 111 4.47 -14.86 -15.66
C GLN A 111 4.97 -15.87 -14.62
N ASN A 112 5.57 -15.40 -13.52
CA ASN A 112 6.00 -16.24 -12.40
C ASN A 112 5.84 -15.48 -11.07
N PHE A 113 4.61 -15.46 -10.55
CA PHE A 113 4.25 -14.73 -9.33
C PHE A 113 4.89 -15.27 -8.04
N LEU A 114 5.40 -16.52 -8.06
CA LEU A 114 6.14 -17.15 -6.95
C LEU A 114 7.64 -16.85 -6.97
N ALA A 115 8.17 -16.23 -8.02
CA ALA A 115 9.55 -15.76 -8.02
C ALA A 115 9.75 -14.60 -7.01
N PRO A 116 10.99 -14.34 -6.59
CA PRO A 116 11.38 -13.06 -6.01
C PRO A 116 11.00 -11.88 -6.91
N VAL A 117 10.73 -10.74 -6.29
CA VAL A 117 10.42 -9.50 -6.99
C VAL A 117 11.68 -8.94 -7.65
N ASN A 118 11.53 -8.43 -8.87
CA ASN A 118 12.63 -7.82 -9.62
C ASN A 118 12.14 -6.54 -10.32
N ASN A 119 13.05 -5.78 -10.91
CA ASN A 119 12.72 -4.50 -11.54
C ASN A 119 12.16 -4.65 -12.97
N THR A 120 11.93 -5.87 -13.46
CA THR A 120 11.59 -6.16 -14.87
C THR A 120 10.29 -6.97 -15.02
N THR A 121 10.31 -8.28 -14.73
CA THR A 121 9.24 -9.24 -15.02
C THR A 121 8.29 -9.52 -13.86
N ASN A 122 8.70 -9.24 -12.62
CA ASN A 122 7.92 -9.55 -11.43
C ASN A 122 7.90 -8.34 -10.48
N ARG A 123 7.14 -7.32 -10.87
CA ARG A 123 7.03 -6.01 -10.19
C ARG A 123 5.73 -5.92 -9.38
N ARG A 124 5.71 -5.13 -8.31
CA ARG A 124 4.51 -4.84 -7.48
C ARG A 124 4.17 -3.35 -7.51
N CYS A 125 3.11 -2.95 -6.81
CA CYS A 125 2.77 -1.56 -6.59
C CYS A 125 3.92 -0.74 -5.97
N GLN A 126 4.72 -1.32 -5.06
CA GLN A 126 5.89 -0.66 -4.48
C GLN A 126 6.95 -0.29 -5.53
N GLU A 127 7.26 -1.21 -6.46
CA GLU A 127 8.18 -0.94 -7.57
C GLU A 127 7.63 0.11 -8.55
N TRP A 128 6.30 0.24 -8.69
CA TRP A 128 5.71 1.34 -9.45
C TRP A 128 5.80 2.67 -8.70
N THR A 129 5.53 2.69 -7.39
CA THR A 129 5.64 3.88 -6.56
C THR A 129 7.07 4.42 -6.51
N MET A 130 8.09 3.54 -6.50
CA MET A 130 9.49 3.97 -6.62
C MET A 130 9.75 4.71 -7.93
N ASP A 131 9.40 4.13 -9.08
CA ASP A 131 9.58 4.77 -10.39
C ASP A 131 8.80 6.09 -10.50
N TYR A 132 7.59 6.16 -9.92
CA TYR A 132 6.80 7.39 -9.86
C TYR A 132 7.48 8.47 -8.99
N VAL A 133 8.03 8.12 -7.83
CA VAL A 133 8.78 9.06 -6.98
C VAL A 133 10.06 9.54 -7.67
N HIS A 134 10.79 8.66 -8.36
CA HIS A 134 11.90 9.05 -9.23
C HIS A 134 11.46 10.03 -10.33
N ARG A 135 10.28 9.81 -10.94
CA ARG A 135 9.70 10.73 -11.95
C ARG A 135 9.35 12.10 -11.36
N LEU A 136 8.78 12.15 -10.16
CA LEU A 136 8.48 13.41 -9.44
C LEU A 136 9.76 14.18 -9.11
N VAL A 137 10.83 13.49 -8.69
CA VAL A 137 12.14 14.11 -8.43
C VAL A 137 12.80 14.60 -9.72
N HIS A 138 12.73 13.81 -10.81
CA HIS A 138 13.24 14.21 -12.13
C HIS A 138 12.56 15.49 -12.67
N HIS A 139 11.27 15.66 -12.43
CA HIS A 139 10.55 16.90 -12.75
C HIS A 139 10.71 18.02 -11.70
N GLN A 140 11.54 17.80 -10.67
CA GLN A 140 11.77 18.74 -9.55
C GLN A 140 10.49 19.07 -8.75
N TYR A 141 9.47 18.21 -8.81
CA TYR A 141 8.25 18.33 -8.01
C TYR A 141 8.48 17.87 -6.56
N LEU A 142 9.44 16.96 -6.34
CA LEU A 142 9.92 16.54 -5.03
C LEU A 142 11.45 16.65 -4.98
N ASN A 143 11.99 16.78 -3.77
CA ASN A 143 13.44 16.72 -3.52
C ASN A 143 13.95 15.27 -3.51
N GLU A 144 15.23 15.06 -3.79
CA GLU A 144 15.86 13.73 -3.88
C GLU A 144 15.72 12.87 -2.61
N ASN A 145 15.59 13.49 -1.43
CA ASN A 145 15.39 12.78 -0.16
C ASN A 145 14.09 11.93 -0.15
N ALA A 146 13.09 12.28 -0.95
CA ALA A 146 11.86 11.50 -1.12
C ALA A 146 12.16 10.05 -1.55
N ILE A 147 13.15 9.85 -2.43
CA ILE A 147 13.56 8.52 -2.92
C ILE A 147 14.06 7.66 -1.75
N GLN A 148 14.90 8.23 -0.89
CA GLN A 148 15.50 7.52 0.25
C GLN A 148 14.41 7.10 1.26
N ILE A 149 13.49 8.02 1.59
CA ILE A 149 12.37 7.77 2.50
C ILE A 149 11.48 6.63 1.97
N VAL A 150 11.04 6.70 0.71
CA VAL A 150 10.16 5.69 0.11
C VAL A 150 10.87 4.33 -0.04
N GLN A 151 12.16 4.33 -0.42
CA GLN A 151 12.96 3.11 -0.53
C GLN A 151 13.18 2.45 0.84
N SER A 152 13.27 3.22 1.93
CA SER A 152 13.39 2.67 3.30
C SER A 152 12.12 1.95 3.79
N ALA A 153 10.95 2.31 3.27
CA ALA A 153 9.68 1.71 3.64
C ALA A 153 9.36 0.43 2.83
N ARG A 154 10.05 0.23 1.70
CA ARG A 154 9.77 -0.81 0.71
C ARG A 154 10.07 -2.22 1.24
N ASP A 155 9.19 -3.17 0.94
CA ASP A 155 9.40 -4.55 1.35
C ASP A 155 10.56 -5.21 0.60
N PRO A 156 11.38 -6.04 1.27
CA PRO A 156 12.39 -6.87 0.61
C PRO A 156 11.82 -7.70 -0.55
N PRO A 157 12.64 -8.06 -1.56
CA PRO A 157 12.17 -8.79 -2.76
C PRO A 157 11.48 -10.13 -2.49
N ASN A 158 11.86 -10.80 -1.40
CA ASN A 158 11.33 -12.10 -0.97
C ASN A 158 10.12 -11.99 -0.02
N HIS A 159 9.73 -10.78 0.38
CA HIS A 159 8.67 -10.58 1.35
C HIS A 159 7.30 -10.94 0.77
N GLY A 160 6.51 -11.72 1.51
CA GLY A 160 5.24 -12.28 1.04
C GLY A 160 5.38 -13.22 -0.17
N VAL A 161 6.56 -13.83 -0.39
CA VAL A 161 6.78 -14.92 -1.35
C VAL A 161 6.72 -16.26 -0.61
N GLY A 162 5.68 -17.05 -0.88
CA GLY A 162 5.51 -18.40 -0.32
C GLY A 162 5.01 -18.45 1.14
N LEU A 163 4.57 -19.64 1.56
CA LEU A 163 4.03 -19.95 2.90
C LEU A 163 5.13 -20.06 3.97
N ASN A 164 6.05 -19.10 4.07
CA ASN A 164 7.07 -19.10 5.12
C ASN A 164 6.48 -18.56 6.43
N PRO A 165 6.33 -19.37 7.50
CA PRO A 165 5.91 -18.87 8.80
C PRO A 165 7.09 -18.15 9.44
N VAL A 166 7.01 -16.82 9.55
CA VAL A 166 8.01 -16.02 10.27
C VAL A 166 7.80 -16.21 11.78
N GLY A 167 8.27 -17.33 12.32
CA GLY A 167 7.96 -17.78 13.68
C GLY A 167 8.85 -18.89 14.23
N GLY A 168 10.11 -19.00 13.78
CA GLY A 168 11.05 -20.07 14.14
C GLY A 168 11.97 -19.78 15.35
N GLY A 169 11.60 -18.87 16.24
CA GLY A 169 12.46 -18.43 17.35
C GLY A 169 12.54 -19.43 18.51
N ARG A 170 13.46 -20.40 18.46
CA ARG A 170 13.87 -21.20 19.64
C ARG A 170 15.39 -21.25 19.78
N GLY A 171 15.93 -20.28 20.52
CA GLY A 171 17.32 -20.31 20.97
C GLY A 171 17.59 -21.51 21.87
N ARG A 172 18.74 -22.17 21.67
CA ARG A 172 19.27 -23.21 22.57
C ARG A 172 20.42 -22.63 23.40
N GLY A 173 20.10 -22.17 24.61
CA GLY A 173 21.07 -21.82 25.65
C GLY A 173 20.62 -22.42 26.98
N ARG A 174 21.34 -23.42 27.48
CA ARG A 174 20.97 -24.16 28.71
C ARG A 174 21.46 -23.38 29.94
N ALA A 175 20.59 -23.20 30.92
CA ALA A 175 20.96 -22.98 32.32
C ALA A 175 19.98 -23.76 33.22
N HIS A 176 20.47 -24.28 34.35
CA HIS A 176 19.82 -25.35 35.10
C HIS A 176 19.08 -24.87 36.37
N ILE A 177 17.91 -25.48 36.61
CA ILE A 177 17.37 -25.91 37.92
C ILE A 177 17.16 -24.84 39.02
N HIS A 178 15.89 -24.61 39.40
CA HIS A 178 15.42 -25.02 40.73
C HIS A 178 13.91 -25.35 40.76
N ARG A 179 13.54 -26.21 41.73
CA ARG A 179 12.33 -27.03 41.78
C ARG A 179 11.40 -26.57 42.92
N LYS A 180 10.08 -26.56 42.69
CA LYS A 180 9.07 -26.99 43.68
C LYS A 180 7.80 -27.51 42.98
N GLN A 181 7.29 -28.64 43.47
CA GLN A 181 5.98 -29.23 43.13
C GLN A 181 4.90 -28.41 43.88
N GLN A 182 3.58 -28.38 43.58
CA GLN A 182 2.58 -29.42 43.27
C GLN A 182 1.31 -28.65 42.71
N THR A 183 0.27 -29.19 42.04
CA THR A 183 -0.25 -30.56 41.81
C THR A 183 -1.11 -30.61 40.51
N GLN A 184 -1.77 -31.76 40.29
CA GLN A 184 -2.96 -32.10 39.47
C GLN A 184 -4.03 -31.02 39.13
N ALA A 185 -4.95 -31.22 38.16
CA ALA A 185 -5.03 -32.04 36.94
C ALA A 185 -6.42 -31.87 36.29
N HIS A 186 -6.53 -31.66 34.96
CA HIS A 186 -7.52 -32.37 34.11
C HIS A 186 -7.26 -32.11 32.62
N SER A 187 -7.61 -33.08 31.78
CA SER A 187 -7.51 -33.04 30.32
C SER A 187 -8.87 -32.68 29.70
N LEU A 188 -8.87 -32.06 28.51
CA LEU A 188 -9.46 -32.63 27.29
C LEU A 188 -9.43 -31.63 26.12
N ASP A 189 -9.19 -32.18 24.93
CA ASP A 189 -9.11 -31.47 23.67
C ASP A 189 -10.47 -30.93 23.20
N LYS A 190 -10.42 -29.86 22.40
CA LYS A 190 -11.03 -29.82 21.05
C LYS A 190 -10.68 -28.54 20.30
N ASP A 191 -10.15 -28.72 19.08
CA ASP A 191 -10.16 -27.70 18.04
C ASP A 191 -11.61 -27.31 17.69
N PRO A 192 -11.80 -26.15 17.04
CA PRO A 192 -12.19 -26.29 15.64
C PRO A 192 -11.37 -25.42 14.68
N ASP A 193 -10.74 -26.12 13.75
CA ASP A 193 -10.94 -26.03 12.31
C ASP A 193 -10.82 -24.68 11.58
N ILE A 194 -9.99 -24.71 10.54
CA ILE A 194 -9.68 -23.62 9.64
C ILE A 194 -10.64 -23.69 8.46
N SER A 195 -11.62 -22.78 8.38
CA SER A 195 -12.36 -22.57 7.15
C SER A 195 -11.97 -21.25 6.47
N LEU A 196 -11.31 -21.44 5.34
CA LEU A 196 -11.15 -20.52 4.22
C LEU A 196 -12.24 -19.44 4.10
N ASN A 197 -11.81 -18.19 3.92
CA ASN A 197 -12.52 -17.24 3.07
C ASN A 197 -11.49 -16.32 2.41
N GLN A 198 -11.11 -16.68 1.18
CA GLN A 198 -10.26 -15.90 0.30
C GLN A 198 -10.97 -15.78 -1.06
N GLU A 199 -10.91 -14.59 -1.65
CA GLU A 199 -11.54 -14.22 -2.95
C GLU A 199 -13.09 -14.11 -2.86
N ALA A 200 -13.78 -13.13 -3.44
CA ALA A 200 -13.49 -12.21 -4.52
C ALA A 200 -14.40 -10.95 -4.44
N SER A 201 -13.90 -9.81 -4.93
CA SER A 201 -14.77 -8.74 -5.42
C SER A 201 -15.16 -9.05 -6.87
N PHE A 202 -16.45 -9.04 -7.24
CA PHE A 202 -16.90 -8.73 -8.60
C PHE A 202 -18.41 -8.41 -8.69
N GLU A 203 -18.74 -7.54 -9.63
CA GLU A 203 -20.03 -7.01 -10.10
C GLU A 203 -21.35 -7.76 -9.82
N ALA A 204 -22.29 -7.04 -9.19
CA ALA A 204 -23.62 -6.70 -9.73
C ALA A 204 -24.07 -5.40 -9.01
N GLU A 205 -24.80 -4.45 -9.57
CA GLU A 205 -26.00 -4.61 -10.40
C GLU A 205 -26.23 -3.37 -11.28
N LYS A 206 -26.40 -3.54 -12.59
CA LYS A 206 -26.92 -2.48 -13.47
C LYS A 206 -27.69 -3.05 -14.65
N LYS A 207 -28.97 -3.38 -14.44
CA LYS A 207 -30.02 -3.37 -15.48
C LYS A 207 -31.42 -3.49 -14.88
N THR A 208 -32.19 -2.42 -14.95
CA THR A 208 -33.64 -2.50 -15.11
C THR A 208 -34.02 -1.50 -16.21
N SER A 209 -34.95 -1.94 -17.07
CA SER A 209 -35.23 -1.39 -18.40
C SER A 209 -35.60 0.09 -18.46
N ARG A 210 -35.21 0.74 -19.56
CA ARG A 210 -36.15 1.06 -20.64
C ARG A 210 -35.52 0.72 -21.99
#